data_AF-A0A356F9H5-F1
#
_entry.id   AF-A0A356F9H5-F1
#
_cell.length_a   1.000
_cell.length_b   1.000
_cell.length_c   1.000
_cell.angle_alpha   90.00
_cell.angle_beta   90.00
_cell.angle_gamma   90.00
#
_symmetry.space_group_name_H-M   'P 1'
#
loop_
_entity.id
_entity.type
_entity.pdbx_description
1 polymer ?
#
loop_
_entity_poly.entity_id
_entity_poly.type
_entity_poly.pdbx_seq_one_letter_code
_entity_poly.pdbx_strand_id
1 'polypeptide(L)'
;RVESISRALVAGDSWDEVLELARSPELRVVVSNTTEKGYEVDASDGLDSSPPNSFPAKLLQVLLARFEVGLPGLTVLPCELIEHNASRLRGIVLGLGELWGAAPGFLHWAARECSWHENLVDRIVTGTPDEHPLLDEDPLVVACEPFALFAIEKTDGVLELFSHPAILPVDDVTPYALRKVRILNGAHTALVAKALPAGFQTVREAVEDSELGSWLRELLFQEIVPTVSGRVDDAEGFAREVLERFRNPFVEHRLEDIALHHEEKLRTRLLPTREEYAEQTGEEPVILTEILRSQG
;
A
#
# COMPACT_ATOMS: atom_id res chain seq x y z
N ARG A 1 6.41 13.10 -19.17
CA ARG A 1 6.57 14.01 -18.02
C ARG A 1 5.25 14.06 -17.27
N VAL A 2 5.26 14.02 -15.94
CA VAL A 2 4.05 14.16 -15.11
C VAL A 2 3.85 15.63 -14.79
N GLU A 3 2.66 16.17 -15.06
CA GLU A 3 2.33 17.61 -14.88
C GLU A 3 1.16 17.83 -13.91
N SER A 4 0.67 16.75 -13.28
CA SER A 4 -0.47 16.78 -12.35
C SER A 4 -0.13 17.32 -10.96
N ILE A 5 1.15 17.58 -10.66
CA ILE A 5 1.61 18.15 -9.40
C ILE A 5 1.87 19.64 -9.63
N SER A 6 1.05 20.50 -9.02
CA SER A 6 1.19 21.96 -9.14
C SER A 6 2.10 22.59 -8.08
N ARG A 7 2.24 21.95 -6.91
CA ARG A 7 3.08 22.40 -5.79
C ARG A 7 3.38 21.26 -4.82
N ALA A 8 4.44 21.43 -4.02
CA ALA A 8 4.77 20.60 -2.88
C ALA A 8 4.93 21.50 -1.64
N LEU A 9 4.36 21.08 -0.50
CA LEU A 9 4.43 21.78 0.77
C LEU A 9 5.07 20.88 1.82
N VAL A 10 5.97 21.42 2.63
CA VAL A 10 6.56 20.73 3.77
C VAL A 10 5.77 21.10 5.01
N ALA A 11 5.10 20.13 5.64
CA ALA A 11 4.20 20.40 6.77
C ALA A 11 4.89 21.15 7.93
N GLY A 12 6.17 20.90 8.18
CA GLY A 12 6.96 21.60 9.21
C GLY A 12 7.13 23.10 8.97
N ASP A 13 7.11 23.53 7.70
CA ASP A 13 7.41 24.92 7.31
C ASP A 13 6.16 25.67 6.82
N SER A 14 5.20 24.95 6.22
CA SER A 14 4.04 25.50 5.50
C SER A 14 2.71 24.97 6.07
N TRP A 15 2.61 24.73 7.37
CA TRP A 15 1.38 24.19 7.97
C TRP A 15 0.17 25.11 7.76
N ASP A 16 0.34 26.42 7.94
CA ASP A 16 -0.73 27.39 7.71
C ASP A 16 -1.23 27.33 6.27
N GLU A 17 -0.34 27.18 5.28
CA GLU A 17 -0.72 27.00 3.89
C GLU A 17 -1.53 25.72 3.68
N VAL A 18 -1.16 24.61 4.33
CA VAL A 18 -1.93 23.36 4.29
C VAL A 18 -3.35 23.56 4.84
N LEU A 19 -3.50 24.30 5.94
CA LEU A 19 -4.82 24.62 6.50
C LEU A 19 -5.61 25.58 5.62
N GLU A 20 -4.97 26.53 4.94
CA GLU A 20 -5.64 27.37 3.93
C GLU A 20 -6.16 26.52 2.76
N LEU A 21 -5.43 25.47 2.34
CA LEU A 21 -5.95 24.53 1.34
C LEU A 21 -7.15 23.74 1.85
N ALA A 22 -7.15 23.36 3.13
CA ALA A 22 -8.28 22.71 3.76
C ALA A 22 -9.56 23.57 3.67
N ARG A 23 -9.41 24.89 3.78
CA ARG A 23 -10.48 25.89 3.68
C ARG A 23 -10.85 26.26 2.24
N SER A 24 -10.20 25.69 1.23
CA SER A 24 -10.53 25.94 -0.18
C SER A 24 -11.67 25.03 -0.67
N PRO A 25 -12.69 25.56 -1.36
CA PRO A 25 -13.72 24.73 -2.00
C PRO A 25 -13.17 23.84 -3.12
N GLU A 26 -11.98 24.14 -3.65
CA GLU A 26 -11.33 23.34 -4.70
C GLU A 26 -10.76 22.02 -4.19
N LEU A 27 -10.41 21.94 -2.90
CA LEU A 27 -10.00 20.67 -2.29
C LEU A 27 -11.21 19.76 -2.17
N ARG A 28 -11.18 18.62 -2.87
CA ARG A 28 -12.27 17.63 -2.88
C ARG A 28 -11.82 16.25 -2.39
N VAL A 29 -10.52 15.96 -2.51
CA VAL A 29 -9.97 14.62 -2.31
C VAL A 29 -8.66 14.71 -1.54
N VAL A 30 -8.48 13.81 -0.58
CA VAL A 30 -7.21 13.54 0.09
C VAL A 30 -6.78 12.14 -0.31
N VAL A 31 -5.63 12.03 -0.97
CA VAL A 31 -4.98 10.75 -1.25
C VAL A 31 -3.74 10.68 -0.36
N SER A 32 -3.54 9.59 0.37
CA SER A 32 -2.36 9.41 1.23
C SER A 32 -1.56 8.17 0.85
N ASN A 33 -0.25 8.24 1.08
CA ASN A 33 0.63 7.09 1.08
C ASN A 33 1.79 7.37 2.04
N THR A 34 1.58 7.02 3.29
CA THR A 34 2.46 7.32 4.45
C THR A 34 3.15 6.08 4.99
N THR A 35 3.23 5.01 4.20
CA THR A 35 3.72 3.66 4.57
C THR A 35 2.84 2.96 5.61
N GLU A 36 3.15 1.72 5.95
CA GLU A 36 2.43 0.93 6.96
C GLU A 36 2.50 1.55 8.36
N LYS A 37 3.53 2.38 8.64
CA LYS A 37 3.68 3.15 9.89
C LYS A 37 2.86 4.43 9.91
N GLY A 38 2.28 4.81 8.78
CA GLY A 38 1.55 6.05 8.63
C GLY A 38 0.33 6.20 9.55
N TYR A 39 -0.16 5.10 10.11
CA TYR A 39 -1.31 5.08 11.01
C TYR A 39 -0.92 5.12 12.49
N GLU A 40 0.39 5.11 12.80
CA GLU A 40 0.87 5.31 14.16
C GLU A 40 0.48 6.72 14.64
N VAL A 41 0.00 6.79 15.88
CA VAL A 41 -0.36 8.04 16.55
C VAL A 41 0.79 8.49 17.43
N ASP A 42 1.06 9.79 17.45
CA ASP A 42 2.02 10.37 18.38
C ASP A 42 1.28 10.86 19.63
N ALA A 43 1.66 10.35 20.80
CA ALA A 43 1.00 10.69 22.07
C ALA A 43 1.23 12.15 22.49
N SER A 44 2.18 12.86 21.87
CA SER A 44 2.41 14.29 22.08
C SER A 44 1.51 15.18 21.22
N ASP A 45 0.77 14.61 20.26
CA ASP A 45 -0.19 15.36 19.46
C ASP A 45 -1.43 15.77 20.27
N GLY A 46 -1.95 16.96 19.96
CA GLY A 46 -3.18 17.52 20.48
C GLY A 46 -3.89 18.39 19.45
N LEU A 47 -5.07 18.91 19.81
CA LEU A 47 -5.84 19.81 18.93
C LEU A 47 -5.09 21.11 18.60
N ASP A 48 -4.21 21.57 19.49
CA ASP A 48 -3.42 22.79 19.36
C ASP A 48 -2.02 22.55 18.75
N SER A 49 -1.65 21.30 18.44
CA SER A 49 -0.39 20.99 17.75
C SER A 49 -0.32 21.68 16.39
N SER A 50 0.83 22.26 16.04
CA SER A 50 0.98 23.01 14.77
C SER A 50 2.41 22.93 14.24
N PRO A 51 2.69 22.07 13.24
CA PRO A 51 1.86 20.96 12.79
C PRO A 51 1.84 19.80 13.82
N PRO A 52 0.84 18.92 13.78
CA PRO A 52 0.92 17.62 14.44
C PRO A 52 2.03 16.73 13.86
N ASN A 53 2.58 15.82 14.65
CA ASN A 53 3.62 14.86 14.28
C ASN A 53 3.07 13.70 13.45
N SER A 54 1.98 13.08 13.89
CA SER A 54 1.39 11.91 13.21
C SER A 54 0.51 12.30 12.03
N PHE A 55 0.42 11.43 11.02
CA PHE A 55 -0.44 11.67 9.86
C PHE A 55 -1.94 11.70 10.22
N PRO A 56 -2.49 10.79 11.05
CA PRO A 56 -3.90 10.86 11.43
C PRO A 56 -4.25 12.16 12.15
N ALA A 57 -3.35 12.70 12.97
CA ALA A 57 -3.51 14.00 13.63
C ALA A 57 -3.52 15.17 12.63
N LYS A 58 -2.59 15.17 11.65
CA LYS A 58 -2.59 16.16 10.57
C LYS A 58 -3.91 16.13 9.78
N LEU A 59 -4.39 14.93 9.44
CA LEU A 59 -5.66 14.76 8.72
C LEU A 59 -6.86 15.25 9.54
N LEU A 60 -6.91 14.98 10.85
CA LEU A 60 -7.94 15.52 11.74
C LEU A 60 -8.00 17.05 11.65
N GLN A 61 -6.85 17.74 11.76
CA GLN A 61 -6.81 19.20 11.72
C GLN A 61 -7.20 19.78 10.36
N VAL A 62 -6.80 19.13 9.25
CA VAL A 62 -7.28 19.49 7.90
C VAL A 62 -8.81 19.39 7.83
N LEU A 63 -9.39 18.29 8.31
CA LEU A 63 -10.84 18.11 8.34
C LEU A 63 -11.52 19.14 9.24
N LEU A 64 -10.94 19.46 10.40
CA LEU A 64 -11.48 20.43 11.34
C LEU A 64 -11.48 21.85 10.74
N ALA A 65 -10.36 22.30 10.18
CA ALA A 65 -10.25 23.61 9.55
C ALA A 65 -11.26 23.79 8.41
N ARG A 66 -11.53 22.71 7.66
CA ARG A 66 -12.55 22.69 6.62
C ARG A 66 -13.99 22.76 7.17
N PHE A 67 -14.26 22.02 8.24
CA PHE A 67 -15.56 22.03 8.92
C PHE A 67 -15.90 23.42 9.49
N GLU A 68 -14.92 24.11 10.08
CA GLU A 68 -15.09 25.43 10.68
C GLU A 68 -15.55 26.50 9.69
N VAL A 69 -15.18 26.37 8.41
CA VAL A 69 -15.64 27.27 7.34
C VAL A 69 -16.92 26.78 6.64
N GLY A 70 -17.52 25.70 7.12
CA GLY A 70 -18.82 25.19 6.65
C GLY A 70 -18.78 24.55 5.26
N LEU A 71 -17.63 24.03 4.83
CA LEU A 71 -17.51 23.36 3.53
C LEU A 71 -17.93 21.88 3.57
N PRO A 72 -18.29 21.27 2.42
CA PRO A 72 -18.62 19.86 2.34
C PRO A 72 -17.44 18.95 2.72
N GLY A 73 -17.75 17.73 3.17
CA GLY A 73 -16.77 16.69 3.48
C GLY A 73 -15.86 16.33 2.30
N LEU A 74 -14.69 15.77 2.60
CA LEU A 74 -13.72 15.33 1.61
C LEU A 74 -13.90 13.84 1.31
N THR A 75 -13.49 13.43 0.11
CA THR A 75 -13.19 12.03 -0.17
C THR A 75 -11.78 11.70 0.31
N VAL A 76 -11.64 10.65 1.12
CA VAL A 76 -10.36 10.17 1.64
C VAL A 76 -10.04 8.81 1.02
N LEU A 77 -8.89 8.74 0.34
CA LEU A 77 -8.35 7.57 -0.36
C LEU A 77 -6.97 7.21 0.23
N PRO A 78 -6.93 6.48 1.34
CA PRO A 78 -5.66 6.07 1.92
C PRO A 78 -5.07 4.90 1.15
N CYS A 79 -3.93 5.10 0.50
CA CYS A 79 -3.26 4.11 -0.33
C CYS A 79 -2.16 3.34 0.43
N GLU A 80 -2.08 3.48 1.75
CA GLU A 80 -1.22 2.67 2.59
C GLU A 80 -1.56 1.17 2.48
N LEU A 81 -0.55 0.30 2.52
CA LEU A 81 -0.70 -1.16 2.43
C LEU A 81 -1.17 -1.75 3.77
N ILE A 82 -2.35 -1.34 4.20
CA ILE A 82 -2.99 -1.74 5.45
C ILE A 82 -4.35 -2.37 5.11
N GLU A 83 -4.65 -3.52 5.72
CA GLU A 83 -5.98 -4.14 5.57
C GLU A 83 -7.07 -3.23 6.16
N HIS A 84 -8.15 -3.04 5.41
CA HIS A 84 -9.22 -2.08 5.75
C HIS A 84 -8.66 -0.67 6.01
N ASN A 85 -7.78 -0.19 5.12
CA ASN A 85 -7.06 1.06 5.26
C ASN A 85 -7.99 2.24 5.57
N ALA A 86 -9.12 2.38 4.89
CA ALA A 86 -10.00 3.52 5.08
C ALA A 86 -10.75 3.47 6.41
N SER A 87 -11.34 2.33 6.75
CA SER A 87 -12.07 2.14 8.01
C SER A 87 -11.16 2.30 9.21
N ARG A 88 -9.92 1.78 9.14
CA ARG A 88 -8.93 1.94 10.20
C ARG A 88 -8.52 3.40 10.37
N LEU A 89 -8.17 4.10 9.29
CA LEU A 89 -7.78 5.51 9.37
C LEU A 89 -8.93 6.36 9.91
N ARG A 90 -10.16 6.13 9.42
CA ARG A 90 -11.37 6.79 9.91
C ARG A 90 -11.53 6.58 11.41
N GLY A 91 -11.39 5.34 11.89
CA GLY A 91 -11.48 5.02 13.31
C GLY A 91 -10.43 5.75 14.15
N ILE A 92 -9.18 5.81 13.69
CA ILE A 92 -8.09 6.51 14.36
C ILE A 92 -8.37 8.02 14.41
N VAL A 93 -8.71 8.63 13.28
CA VAL A 93 -9.00 10.07 13.18
C VAL A 93 -10.17 10.45 14.08
N LEU A 94 -11.29 9.74 14.01
CA LEU A 94 -12.44 10.03 14.87
C LEU A 94 -12.12 9.81 16.35
N GLY A 95 -11.38 8.76 16.69
CA GLY A 95 -10.93 8.48 18.05
C GLY A 95 -10.00 9.56 18.61
N LEU A 96 -9.08 10.11 17.80
CA LEU A 96 -8.26 11.27 18.18
C LEU A 96 -9.14 12.50 18.45
N GLY A 97 -10.12 12.76 17.58
CA GLY A 97 -11.06 13.86 17.77
C GLY A 97 -11.87 13.73 19.06
N GLU A 98 -12.34 12.52 19.39
CA GLU A 98 -13.02 12.24 20.66
C GLU A 98 -12.08 12.44 21.87
N LEU A 99 -10.87 11.87 21.80
CA LEU A 99 -9.86 11.95 22.85
C LEU A 99 -9.49 13.39 23.19
N TRP A 100 -9.39 14.25 22.17
CA TRP A 100 -9.02 15.65 22.34
C TRP A 100 -10.22 16.58 22.60
N GLY A 101 -11.44 16.05 22.63
CA GLY A 101 -12.64 16.83 22.93
C GLY A 101 -13.12 17.72 21.78
N ALA A 102 -12.90 17.30 20.53
CA ALA A 102 -13.44 17.98 19.36
C ALA A 102 -14.97 18.05 19.42
N ALA A 103 -15.55 19.10 18.83
CA ALA A 103 -16.99 19.36 18.92
C ALA A 103 -17.81 18.18 18.34
N PRO A 104 -18.92 17.76 18.97
CA PRO A 104 -19.75 16.65 18.45
C PRO A 104 -20.24 16.86 17.03
N GLY A 105 -20.49 18.11 16.63
CA GLY A 105 -20.86 18.47 15.26
C GLY A 105 -19.77 18.15 14.23
N PHE A 106 -18.50 18.39 14.57
CA PHE A 106 -17.37 18.04 13.72
C PHE A 106 -17.25 16.52 13.57
N LEU A 107 -17.32 15.77 14.68
CA LEU A 107 -17.22 14.30 14.64
C LEU A 107 -18.34 13.69 13.80
N HIS A 108 -19.58 14.19 13.94
CA HIS A 108 -20.69 13.77 13.11
C HIS A 108 -20.45 14.06 11.63
N TRP A 109 -20.00 15.26 11.31
CA TRP A 109 -19.67 15.67 9.95
C TRP A 109 -18.57 14.81 9.34
N ALA A 110 -17.44 14.61 10.03
CA ALA A 110 -16.33 13.79 9.54
C ALA A 110 -16.73 12.31 9.38
N ALA A 111 -17.67 11.83 10.20
CA ALA A 111 -18.18 10.46 10.14
C ALA A 111 -19.23 10.21 9.04
N ARG A 112 -19.89 11.24 8.52
CA ARG A 112 -21.06 11.14 7.62
C ARG A 112 -20.88 11.86 6.29
N GLU A 113 -20.28 13.04 6.29
CA GLU A 113 -20.10 13.89 5.10
C GLU A 113 -18.77 13.60 4.40
N CYS A 114 -17.73 13.20 5.13
CA CYS A 114 -16.52 12.67 4.50
C CYS A 114 -16.77 11.23 4.03
N SER A 115 -16.32 10.92 2.81
CA SER A 115 -16.35 9.58 2.25
C SER A 115 -14.98 8.93 2.43
N TRP A 116 -14.96 7.69 2.90
CA TRP A 116 -13.75 6.94 3.21
C TRP A 116 -13.80 5.65 2.39
N HIS A 117 -12.84 5.46 1.50
CA HIS A 117 -12.90 4.37 0.53
C HIS A 117 -11.78 3.36 0.73
N GLU A 118 -12.18 2.15 1.06
CA GLU A 118 -11.26 1.01 1.01
C GLU A 118 -10.72 0.88 -0.40
N ASN A 119 -9.41 0.66 -0.50
CA ASN A 119 -8.76 0.58 -1.78
C ASN A 119 -7.50 -0.27 -1.72
N LEU A 120 -7.04 -0.68 -2.91
CA LEU A 120 -5.78 -1.37 -3.11
C LEU A 120 -5.07 -0.77 -4.31
N VAL A 121 -3.86 -0.26 -4.09
CA VAL A 121 -2.92 0.12 -5.14
C VAL A 121 -1.92 -1.01 -5.40
N ASP A 122 -1.57 -1.28 -6.65
CA ASP A 122 -0.49 -2.18 -7.03
C ASP A 122 0.25 -1.66 -8.27
N ARG A 123 1.52 -1.31 -8.06
CA ARG A 123 2.49 -0.96 -9.08
C ARG A 123 3.88 -1.05 -8.46
N ILE A 124 4.78 -1.77 -9.10
CA ILE A 124 6.19 -1.77 -8.73
C ILE A 124 6.78 -0.45 -9.22
N VAL A 125 7.26 0.34 -8.26
CA VAL A 125 7.98 1.59 -8.46
C VAL A 125 9.32 1.43 -7.76
N THR A 126 10.40 1.60 -8.50
CA THR A 126 11.75 1.60 -7.92
C THR A 126 12.16 3.03 -7.60
N GLY A 127 13.25 3.18 -6.85
CA GLY A 127 13.86 4.49 -6.63
C GLY A 127 14.33 5.13 -7.94
N THR A 128 14.90 6.32 -7.80
CA THR A 128 15.61 6.98 -8.89
C THR A 128 16.73 6.06 -9.39
N PRO A 129 16.78 5.71 -10.68
CA PRO A 129 17.82 4.86 -11.23
C PRO A 129 19.20 5.50 -11.06
N ASP A 130 20.23 4.69 -10.80
CA ASP A 130 21.62 5.17 -10.67
C ASP A 130 22.14 5.78 -11.99
N GLU A 131 21.72 5.21 -13.12
CA GLU A 131 22.04 5.71 -14.47
C GLU A 131 20.76 5.81 -15.31
N HIS A 132 20.42 7.02 -15.77
CA HIS A 132 19.31 7.25 -16.69
C HIS A 132 19.51 8.54 -17.52
N PRO A 133 19.21 8.53 -18.84
CA PRO A 133 19.48 9.69 -19.72
C PRO A 133 18.80 11.00 -19.32
N LEU A 134 17.75 10.94 -18.49
CA LEU A 134 17.01 12.11 -18.03
C LEU A 134 17.45 12.66 -16.67
N LEU A 135 18.41 12.03 -15.96
CA LEU A 135 18.79 12.47 -14.60
C LEU A 135 19.31 13.92 -14.55
N ASP A 136 20.06 14.32 -15.57
CA ASP A 136 20.60 15.68 -15.68
C ASP A 136 19.50 16.74 -15.87
N GLU A 137 18.35 16.34 -16.44
CA GLU A 137 17.20 17.22 -16.72
C GLU A 137 16.11 17.14 -15.65
N ASP A 138 15.95 15.97 -15.03
CA ASP A 138 14.91 15.65 -14.05
C ASP A 138 15.51 14.82 -12.89
N PRO A 139 15.97 15.48 -11.81
CA PRO A 139 16.54 14.79 -10.65
C PRO A 139 15.50 13.98 -9.85
N LEU A 140 14.21 14.11 -10.19
CA LEU A 140 13.11 13.35 -9.57
C LEU A 140 12.61 12.22 -10.47
N VAL A 141 13.35 11.87 -11.52
CA VAL A 141 13.00 10.74 -12.38
C VAL A 141 12.90 9.46 -11.55
N VAL A 142 11.84 8.71 -11.80
CA VAL A 142 11.57 7.40 -11.19
C VAL A 142 11.20 6.40 -12.27
N ALA A 143 11.61 5.15 -12.08
CA ALA A 143 11.21 4.04 -12.95
C ALA A 143 10.07 3.25 -12.28
N CYS A 144 9.12 2.83 -13.10
CA CYS A 144 8.02 1.98 -12.66
C CYS A 144 7.62 1.03 -13.77
N GLU A 145 7.04 -0.10 -13.40
CA GLU A 145 6.56 -1.05 -14.39
C GLU A 145 5.33 -0.50 -15.16
N PRO A 146 5.01 -1.07 -16.34
CA PRO A 146 3.81 -0.72 -17.08
C PRO A 146 2.50 -1.12 -16.38
N PHE A 147 2.52 -2.23 -15.64
CA PHE A 147 1.35 -2.68 -14.86
C PHE A 147 0.96 -1.64 -13.82
N ALA A 148 -0.34 -1.42 -13.66
CA ALA A 148 -0.90 -0.61 -12.61
C ALA A 148 -2.31 -1.10 -12.28
N LEU A 149 -2.63 -1.09 -10.99
CA LEU A 149 -3.97 -1.33 -10.46
C LEU A 149 -4.24 -0.33 -9.34
N PHE A 150 -5.43 0.26 -9.36
CA PHE A 150 -6.00 1.01 -8.26
C PHE A 150 -7.46 0.58 -8.10
N ALA A 151 -7.69 -0.48 -7.35
CA ALA A 151 -9.03 -0.97 -7.03
C ALA A 151 -9.61 -0.12 -5.90
N ILE A 152 -10.81 0.43 -6.08
CA ILE A 152 -11.47 1.28 -5.08
C ILE A 152 -12.88 0.73 -4.85
N GLU A 153 -13.25 0.50 -3.59
CA GLU A 153 -14.60 0.09 -3.26
C GLU A 153 -15.61 1.18 -3.60
N LYS A 154 -16.68 0.78 -4.30
CA LYS A 154 -17.81 1.65 -4.61
C LYS A 154 -18.55 2.00 -3.31
N THR A 155 -18.86 3.28 -3.15
CA THR A 155 -19.92 3.71 -2.22
C THR A 155 -21.18 4.02 -3.02
N ASP A 156 -22.24 4.50 -2.36
CA ASP A 156 -23.47 4.93 -3.03
C ASP A 156 -23.19 6.14 -3.96
N GLY A 157 -22.73 5.85 -5.18
CA GLY A 157 -22.32 6.83 -6.19
C GLY A 157 -21.09 6.38 -6.98
N VAL A 158 -20.92 6.92 -8.19
CA VAL A 158 -19.67 6.75 -8.94
C VAL A 158 -18.66 7.75 -8.39
N LEU A 159 -17.50 7.27 -7.93
CA LEU A 159 -16.33 8.10 -7.68
C LEU A 159 -15.82 8.66 -9.02
N GLU A 160 -16.44 9.72 -9.53
CA GLU A 160 -16.02 10.40 -10.77
C GLU A 160 -14.80 11.33 -10.55
N LEU A 161 -13.85 10.91 -9.71
CA LEU A 161 -12.68 11.73 -9.40
C LEU A 161 -11.59 11.61 -10.47
N PHE A 162 -11.42 10.41 -11.02
CA PHE A 162 -10.34 10.08 -11.93
C PHE A 162 -10.85 9.17 -13.06
N SER A 163 -10.32 9.38 -14.27
CA SER A 163 -10.55 8.46 -15.39
C SER A 163 -9.20 7.90 -15.85
N HIS A 164 -8.96 6.63 -15.54
CA HIS A 164 -7.78 5.91 -15.99
C HIS A 164 -8.09 4.40 -16.05
N PRO A 165 -7.64 3.65 -17.06
CA PRO A 165 -7.96 2.21 -17.19
C PRO A 165 -7.50 1.34 -16.01
N ALA A 166 -6.46 1.78 -15.30
CA ALA A 166 -5.97 1.09 -14.10
C ALA A 166 -6.83 1.32 -12.85
N ILE A 167 -7.74 2.31 -12.86
CA ILE A 167 -8.61 2.60 -11.72
C ILE A 167 -9.88 1.78 -11.89
N LEU A 168 -10.07 0.80 -11.00
CA LEU A 168 -11.15 -0.17 -11.07
C LEU A 168 -12.12 0.05 -9.91
N PRO A 169 -13.37 0.45 -10.16
CA PRO A 169 -14.40 0.41 -9.13
C PRO A 169 -14.80 -1.04 -8.88
N VAL A 170 -14.64 -1.50 -7.63
CA VAL A 170 -14.94 -2.88 -7.21
C VAL A 170 -15.97 -2.88 -6.09
N ASP A 171 -16.62 -4.02 -5.86
CA ASP A 171 -17.58 -4.16 -4.77
C ASP A 171 -16.91 -4.55 -3.44
N ASP A 172 -15.74 -5.20 -3.50
CA ASP A 172 -14.92 -5.59 -2.35
C ASP A 172 -13.44 -5.68 -2.80
N VAL A 173 -12.52 -5.01 -2.09
CA VAL A 173 -11.08 -5.05 -2.39
C VAL A 173 -10.39 -6.25 -1.73
N THR A 174 -11.04 -6.93 -0.80
CA THR A 174 -10.48 -8.04 -0.01
C THR A 174 -9.88 -9.16 -0.87
N PRO A 175 -10.57 -9.67 -1.93
CA PRO A 175 -10.00 -10.70 -2.81
C PRO A 175 -8.73 -10.23 -3.55
N TYR A 176 -8.70 -8.96 -3.96
CA TYR A 176 -7.55 -8.35 -4.62
C TYR A 176 -6.37 -8.19 -3.66
N ALA A 177 -6.64 -7.76 -2.43
CA ALA A 177 -5.64 -7.60 -1.38
C ALA A 177 -5.05 -8.96 -1.00
N LEU A 178 -5.90 -9.97 -0.79
CA LEU A 178 -5.49 -11.33 -0.45
C LEU A 178 -4.57 -11.93 -1.52
N ARG A 179 -4.95 -11.88 -2.81
CA ARG A 179 -4.10 -12.42 -3.88
C ARG A 179 -2.77 -11.66 -3.98
N LYS A 180 -2.76 -10.33 -3.85
CA LYS A 180 -1.53 -9.53 -3.91
C LYS A 180 -0.61 -9.85 -2.73
N VAL A 181 -1.15 -9.89 -1.51
CA VAL A 181 -0.38 -10.16 -0.29
C VAL A 181 0.22 -11.56 -0.32
N ARG A 182 -0.56 -12.57 -0.72
CA ARG A 182 -0.12 -13.97 -0.73
C ARG A 182 0.83 -14.28 -1.88
N ILE A 183 0.50 -13.85 -3.09
CA ILE A 183 1.23 -14.24 -4.31
C ILE A 183 2.38 -13.27 -4.57
N LEU A 184 2.10 -11.99 -4.82
CA LEU A 184 3.14 -11.02 -5.19
C LEU A 184 4.06 -10.70 -4.01
N ASN A 185 3.48 -10.24 -2.90
CA ASN A 185 4.26 -9.84 -1.73
C ASN A 185 4.89 -11.06 -1.05
N GLY A 186 4.22 -12.21 -1.05
CA GLY A 186 4.76 -13.49 -0.59
C GLY A 186 5.96 -13.95 -1.42
N ALA A 187 5.87 -13.91 -2.76
CA ALA A 187 6.98 -14.24 -3.64
C ALA A 187 8.21 -13.35 -3.40
N HIS A 188 8.02 -12.03 -3.26
CA HIS A 188 9.10 -11.11 -2.90
C HIS A 188 9.74 -11.47 -1.56
N THR A 189 8.94 -11.73 -0.53
CA THR A 189 9.44 -12.13 0.78
C THR A 189 10.20 -13.46 0.70
N ALA A 190 9.69 -14.45 -0.02
CA ALA A 190 10.39 -15.72 -0.21
C ALA A 190 11.74 -15.54 -0.96
N LEU A 191 11.76 -14.71 -2.01
CA LEU A 191 12.98 -14.38 -2.75
C LEU A 191 14.03 -13.71 -1.86
N VAL A 192 13.66 -12.75 -1.01
CA VAL A 192 14.62 -12.15 -0.07
C VAL A 192 15.24 -13.21 0.84
N ALA A 193 14.45 -14.13 1.38
CA ALA A 193 14.95 -15.16 2.30
C ALA A 193 15.96 -16.12 1.63
N LYS A 194 15.80 -16.44 0.34
CA LYS A 194 16.63 -17.43 -0.36
C LYS A 194 17.71 -16.82 -1.27
N ALA A 195 17.36 -15.79 -2.04
CA ALA A 195 18.22 -15.22 -3.07
C ALA A 195 19.25 -14.24 -2.49
N LEU A 196 18.86 -13.42 -1.50
CA LEU A 196 19.78 -12.43 -0.92
C LEU A 196 21.00 -13.08 -0.25
N PRO A 197 20.88 -14.13 0.59
CA PRO A 197 22.04 -14.84 1.13
C PRO A 197 22.87 -15.59 0.08
N ALA A 198 22.27 -15.92 -1.07
CA ALA A 198 22.94 -16.55 -2.20
C ALA A 198 23.69 -15.55 -3.11
N GLY A 199 23.66 -14.26 -2.76
CA GLY A 199 24.44 -13.21 -3.44
C GLY A 199 23.75 -12.58 -4.65
N PHE A 200 22.47 -12.86 -4.88
CA PHE A 200 21.67 -12.17 -5.90
C PHE A 200 21.37 -10.74 -5.45
N GLN A 201 21.39 -9.80 -6.38
CA GLN A 201 21.17 -8.38 -6.07
C GLN A 201 19.74 -7.96 -6.40
N THR A 202 19.21 -8.45 -7.52
CA THR A 202 17.89 -8.05 -8.01
C THR A 202 16.91 -9.22 -8.10
N VAL A 203 15.61 -8.90 -8.05
CA VAL A 203 14.53 -9.88 -8.26
C VAL A 203 14.65 -10.55 -9.62
N ARG A 204 14.99 -9.79 -10.68
CA ARG A 204 15.13 -10.34 -12.03
C ARG A 204 16.21 -11.41 -12.10
N GLU A 205 17.40 -11.14 -11.57
CA GLU A 205 18.50 -12.12 -11.56
C GLU A 205 18.10 -13.43 -10.88
N ALA A 206 17.41 -13.34 -9.74
CA ALA A 206 16.93 -14.50 -9.01
C ALA A 206 15.86 -15.30 -9.78
N VAL A 207 15.00 -14.62 -10.54
CA VAL A 207 13.91 -15.28 -11.31
C VAL A 207 14.39 -15.85 -12.65
N GLU A 208 15.47 -15.28 -13.22
CA GLU A 208 16.12 -15.77 -14.43
C GLU A 208 17.08 -16.93 -14.16
N ASP A 209 17.59 -17.06 -12.93
CA ASP A 209 18.36 -18.23 -12.51
C ASP A 209 17.54 -19.53 -12.64
N SER A 210 18.18 -20.57 -13.13
CA SER A 210 17.50 -21.84 -13.42
C SER A 210 16.99 -22.55 -12.16
N GLU A 211 17.74 -22.47 -11.05
CA GLU A 211 17.40 -23.17 -9.81
C GLU A 211 16.42 -22.33 -8.98
N LEU A 212 16.76 -21.08 -8.69
CA LEU A 212 15.89 -20.18 -7.93
C LEU A 212 14.59 -19.87 -8.66
N GLY A 213 14.63 -19.69 -9.98
CA GLY A 213 13.44 -19.50 -10.79
C GLY A 213 12.53 -20.72 -10.79
N SER A 214 13.07 -21.94 -10.78
CA SER A 214 12.26 -23.17 -10.65
C SER A 214 11.66 -23.29 -9.26
N TRP A 215 12.48 -23.09 -8.23
CA TRP A 215 12.06 -23.09 -6.84
C TRP A 215 10.92 -22.09 -6.57
N LEU A 216 11.01 -20.87 -7.10
CA LEU A 216 9.96 -19.87 -6.93
C LEU A 216 8.65 -20.30 -7.62
N ARG A 217 8.74 -20.90 -8.81
CA ARG A 217 7.56 -21.44 -9.50
C ARG A 217 6.91 -22.55 -8.70
N GLU A 218 7.70 -23.47 -8.15
CA GLU A 218 7.19 -24.55 -7.29
C GLU A 218 6.49 -23.98 -6.06
N LEU A 219 7.14 -23.06 -5.33
CA LEU A 219 6.53 -22.36 -4.20
C LEU A 219 5.19 -21.71 -4.58
N LEU A 220 5.16 -20.94 -5.67
CA LEU A 220 3.98 -20.23 -6.11
C LEU A 220 2.84 -21.17 -6.46
N PHE A 221 3.07 -22.12 -7.38
CA PHE A 221 1.99 -22.92 -7.95
C PHE A 221 1.63 -24.15 -7.13
N GLN A 222 2.55 -24.67 -6.30
CA GLN A 222 2.29 -25.86 -5.48
C GLN A 222 1.87 -25.52 -4.05
N GLU A 223 2.36 -24.43 -3.47
CA GLU A 223 2.12 -24.14 -2.04
C GLU A 223 1.32 -22.86 -1.81
N ILE A 224 1.51 -21.79 -2.59
CA ILE A 224 0.82 -20.51 -2.34
C ILE A 224 -0.54 -20.46 -3.04
N VAL A 225 -0.58 -20.62 -4.36
CA VAL A 225 -1.79 -20.46 -5.18
C VAL A 225 -2.95 -21.38 -4.73
N PRO A 226 -2.72 -22.67 -4.39
CA PRO A 226 -3.81 -23.54 -3.93
C PRO A 226 -4.56 -22.99 -2.71
N THR A 227 -3.86 -22.29 -1.81
CA THR A 227 -4.47 -21.75 -0.58
C THR A 227 -5.50 -20.65 -0.83
N VAL A 228 -5.37 -19.91 -1.94
CA VAL A 228 -6.20 -18.74 -2.26
C VAL A 228 -7.16 -18.95 -3.42
N SER A 229 -6.97 -20.00 -4.25
CA SER A 229 -7.69 -20.19 -5.52
C SER A 229 -9.22 -20.25 -5.41
N GLY A 230 -9.77 -20.61 -4.25
CA GLY A 230 -11.21 -20.61 -3.99
C GLY A 230 -11.79 -19.29 -3.45
N ARG A 231 -10.94 -18.30 -3.17
CA ARG A 231 -11.29 -17.03 -2.50
C ARG A 231 -10.99 -15.79 -3.34
N VAL A 232 -10.25 -15.94 -4.43
CA VAL A 232 -9.79 -14.82 -5.27
C VAL A 232 -9.96 -15.14 -6.75
N ASP A 233 -10.13 -14.10 -7.56
CA ASP A 233 -10.22 -14.25 -9.01
C ASP A 233 -8.84 -14.51 -9.61
N ASP A 234 -8.77 -15.58 -10.43
CA ASP A 234 -7.64 -15.97 -11.26
C ASP A 234 -6.27 -15.98 -10.54
N ALA A 235 -6.19 -16.70 -9.42
CA ALA A 235 -4.96 -16.81 -8.63
C ALA A 235 -3.75 -17.31 -9.47
N GLU A 236 -3.96 -18.33 -10.30
CA GLU A 236 -2.90 -18.85 -11.17
C GLU A 236 -2.48 -17.85 -12.25
N GLY A 237 -3.43 -17.18 -12.91
CA GLY A 237 -3.12 -16.15 -13.91
C GLY A 237 -2.34 -15.00 -13.29
N PHE A 238 -2.77 -14.53 -12.11
CA PHE A 238 -2.04 -13.52 -11.36
C PHE A 238 -0.62 -13.97 -10.98
N ALA A 239 -0.42 -15.23 -10.58
CA ALA A 239 0.91 -15.76 -10.30
C ALA A 239 1.83 -15.80 -11.55
N ARG A 240 1.27 -16.12 -12.72
CA ARG A 240 2.03 -16.04 -14.00
C ARG A 240 2.40 -14.60 -14.33
N GLU A 241 1.48 -13.67 -14.15
CA GLU A 241 1.71 -12.24 -14.34
C GLU A 241 2.78 -11.70 -13.39
N VAL A 242 2.77 -12.11 -12.10
CA VAL A 242 3.82 -11.76 -11.13
C VAL A 242 5.20 -12.21 -11.61
N LEU A 243 5.33 -13.44 -12.12
CA LEU A 243 6.60 -13.95 -12.65
C LEU A 243 7.06 -13.18 -13.91
N GLU A 244 6.14 -12.74 -14.75
CA GLU A 244 6.45 -11.89 -15.90
C GLU A 244 6.92 -10.51 -15.44
N ARG A 245 6.21 -9.89 -14.49
CA ARG A 245 6.57 -8.59 -13.89
C ARG A 245 7.95 -8.63 -13.24
N PHE A 246 8.30 -9.72 -12.56
CA PHE A 246 9.62 -9.90 -11.94
C PHE A 246 10.77 -10.00 -12.94
N ARG A 247 10.48 -10.32 -14.21
CA ARG A 247 11.48 -10.36 -15.30
C ARG A 247 11.63 -9.05 -16.04
N ASN A 248 10.93 -7.99 -15.64
CA ASN A 248 10.97 -6.71 -16.33
C ASN A 248 12.41 -6.14 -16.34
N PRO A 249 13.05 -5.99 -17.51
CA PRO A 249 14.44 -5.57 -17.60
C PRO A 249 14.64 -4.07 -17.34
N PHE A 250 13.56 -3.30 -17.26
CA PHE A 250 13.58 -1.85 -17.06
C PHE A 250 13.32 -1.43 -15.61
N VAL A 251 13.14 -2.41 -14.72
CA VAL A 251 12.88 -2.17 -13.30
C VAL A 251 13.95 -2.90 -12.50
N GLU A 252 14.86 -2.13 -11.91
CA GLU A 252 15.90 -2.66 -11.05
C GLU A 252 15.35 -2.82 -9.63
N HIS A 253 14.62 -3.91 -9.41
CA HIS A 253 14.02 -4.19 -8.11
C HIS A 253 15.05 -4.91 -7.22
N ARG A 254 15.76 -4.14 -6.39
CA ARG A 254 16.82 -4.64 -5.50
C ARG A 254 16.22 -5.45 -4.34
N LEU A 255 16.79 -6.62 -4.06
CA LEU A 255 16.37 -7.46 -2.94
C LEU A 255 16.59 -6.78 -1.58
N GLU A 256 17.61 -5.91 -1.49
CA GLU A 256 17.91 -5.11 -0.29
C GLU A 256 16.77 -4.16 0.08
N ASP A 257 16.17 -3.49 -0.90
CA ASP A 257 15.04 -2.58 -0.69
C ASP A 257 13.81 -3.33 -0.15
N ILE A 258 13.63 -4.57 -0.62
CA ILE A 258 12.54 -5.46 -0.21
C ILE A 258 12.78 -6.03 1.19
N ALA A 259 14.04 -6.18 1.61
CA ALA A 259 14.44 -6.79 2.88
C ALA A 259 14.12 -5.94 4.12
N LEU A 260 13.79 -4.66 3.96
CA LEU A 260 13.39 -3.82 5.10
C LEU A 260 12.21 -4.44 5.87
N HIS A 261 12.33 -4.59 7.19
CA HIS A 261 11.33 -5.24 8.07
C HIS A 261 10.99 -6.69 7.66
N HIS A 262 11.98 -7.47 7.22
CA HIS A 262 11.78 -8.82 6.68
C HIS A 262 11.07 -9.80 7.62
N GLU A 263 11.42 -9.82 8.90
CA GLU A 263 10.81 -10.74 9.88
C GLU A 263 9.30 -10.55 10.02
N GLU A 264 8.85 -9.29 10.05
CA GLU A 264 7.43 -8.95 10.08
C GLU A 264 6.74 -9.38 8.77
N LYS A 265 7.40 -9.17 7.63
CA LYS A 265 6.92 -9.62 6.31
C LYS A 265 6.76 -11.14 6.24
N LEU A 266 7.67 -11.92 6.82
CA LEU A 266 7.55 -13.39 6.90
C LEU A 266 6.30 -13.80 7.69
N ARG A 267 6.09 -13.18 8.86
CA ARG A 267 4.95 -13.48 9.75
C ARG A 267 3.61 -13.08 9.14
N THR A 268 3.55 -11.99 8.39
CA THR A 268 2.29 -11.48 7.82
C THR A 268 1.99 -12.09 6.45
N ARG A 269 3.00 -12.38 5.62
CA ARG A 269 2.81 -12.78 4.22
C ARG A 269 2.94 -14.29 3.99
N LEU A 270 3.87 -14.98 4.66
CA LEU A 270 4.15 -16.41 4.43
C LEU A 270 3.58 -17.34 5.50
N LEU A 271 3.71 -16.99 6.78
CA LEU A 271 3.25 -17.84 7.87
C LEU A 271 1.77 -18.23 7.75
N PRO A 272 0.82 -17.31 7.47
CA PRO A 272 -0.56 -17.72 7.42
C PRO A 272 -0.87 -18.54 6.15
N THR A 273 -0.09 -18.38 5.07
CA THR A 273 -0.17 -19.27 3.89
C THR A 273 0.24 -20.70 4.25
N ARG A 274 1.29 -20.86 5.06
CA ARG A 274 1.74 -22.17 5.55
C ARG A 274 0.65 -22.85 6.39
N GLU A 275 0.05 -22.08 7.31
CA GLU A 275 -1.02 -22.56 8.19
C GLU A 275 -2.26 -22.95 7.39
N GLU A 276 -2.71 -22.10 6.47
CA GLU A 276 -3.85 -22.37 5.57
C GLU A 276 -3.59 -23.60 4.68
N TYR A 277 -2.37 -23.79 4.17
CA TYR A 277 -2.01 -24.98 3.40
C TYR A 277 -2.16 -26.25 4.23
N ALA A 278 -1.62 -26.25 5.46
CA ALA A 278 -1.70 -27.40 6.35
C ALA A 278 -3.14 -27.73 6.76
N GLU A 279 -3.96 -26.72 7.00
CA GLU A 279 -5.38 -26.88 7.30
C GLU A 279 -6.16 -27.48 6.12
N GLN A 280 -5.86 -27.05 4.88
CA GLN A 280 -6.59 -27.47 3.68
C GLN A 280 -6.17 -28.86 3.18
N THR A 281 -4.89 -29.22 3.32
CA THR A 281 -4.31 -30.44 2.75
C THR A 281 -4.08 -31.55 3.78
N GLY A 282 -3.92 -31.20 5.06
CA GLY A 282 -3.48 -32.11 6.11
C GLY A 282 -1.96 -32.40 6.08
N GLU A 283 -1.19 -31.70 5.27
CA GLU A 283 0.26 -31.87 5.10
C GLU A 283 1.00 -30.54 5.31
N GLU A 284 2.24 -30.58 5.79
CA GLU A 284 3.06 -29.37 5.89
C GLU A 284 3.67 -29.03 4.52
N PRO A 285 3.58 -27.78 4.05
CA PRO A 285 4.19 -27.37 2.79
C PRO A 285 5.71 -27.31 2.97
N VAL A 286 6.46 -27.95 2.07
CA VAL A 286 7.90 -28.17 2.21
C VAL A 286 8.67 -26.86 2.13
N ILE A 287 8.45 -26.08 1.07
CA ILE A 287 9.23 -24.88 0.78
C ILE A 287 8.92 -23.78 1.79
N LEU A 288 7.64 -23.50 2.07
CA LEU A 288 7.23 -22.52 3.08
C LEU A 288 7.80 -22.87 4.46
N THR A 289 7.80 -24.15 4.83
CA THR A 289 8.37 -24.61 6.11
C THR A 289 9.89 -24.41 6.17
N GLU A 290 10.61 -24.67 5.09
CA GLU A 290 12.05 -24.44 5.01
C GLU A 290 12.40 -22.96 5.15
N ILE A 291 11.69 -22.07 4.43
CA ILE A 291 11.89 -20.62 4.52
C ILE A 291 11.71 -20.16 5.97
N LEU A 292 10.60 -20.54 6.61
CA LEU A 292 10.24 -20.07 7.96
C LEU A 292 11.13 -20.67 9.06
N ARG A 293 11.74 -21.83 8.85
CA ARG A 293 12.72 -22.43 9.80
C ARG A 293 14.10 -21.79 9.72
N SER A 294 14.51 -21.32 8.54
CA SER A 294 15.85 -20.75 8.32
C SER A 294 16.10 -19.40 9.03
N GLN A 295 15.08 -18.85 9.70
CA GLN A 295 15.06 -17.51 10.27
C GLN A 295 14.83 -17.48 11.80
N GLY A 296 14.81 -18.65 12.45
CA GLY A 296 14.71 -18.79 13.91
C GLY A 296 15.95 -19.45 14.50
#